data_AF-A0A2W6D0U7-F1
#
_entry.id   AF-A0A2W6D0U7-F1
#
_cell.length_a   1.000
_cell.length_b   1.000
_cell.length_c   1.000
_cell.angle_alpha   90.00
_cell.angle_beta   90.00
_cell.angle_gamma   90.00
#
_symmetry.space_group_name_H-M   'P 1'
#
loop_
_entity.id
_entity.type
_entity.pdbx_description
1 polymer ?
#
loop_
_entity_poly.entity_id
_entity_poly.type
_entity_poly.pdbx_seq_one_letter_code
_entity_poly.pdbx_strand_id
1 'polypeptide(L)'
;MAIAILFPADSGEPLTVHDYRSLTHYRSALGGDIEIVPAGCRNLSFVSREAAAPAERPINVRATVLWWLHVPGVRNREILFGDVLLVGPVTPTGEVRDLPGAVEERLLAPASYVVQTREPGDRQWHVTLVDLDSYIDAATEALRLLVPGSVIDDVRVVQRS
;
A
#
# COMPACT_ATOMS: atom_id res chain seq x y z
N MET A 1 -17.99 0.04 -12.42
CA MET A 1 -17.95 -0.77 -11.17
C MET A 1 -16.51 -1.20 -11.05
N ALA A 2 -15.89 -0.87 -9.93
CA ALA A 2 -14.48 -1.16 -9.70
C ALA A 2 -14.33 -1.73 -8.29
N ILE A 3 -13.75 -2.94 -8.22
CA ILE A 3 -13.36 -3.58 -6.97
C ILE A 3 -12.18 -2.82 -6.38
N ALA A 4 -12.28 -2.44 -5.11
CA ALA A 4 -11.22 -1.77 -4.35
C ALA A 4 -11.04 -2.42 -2.97
N ILE A 5 -9.84 -2.27 -2.41
CA ILE A 5 -9.58 -2.64 -1.01
C ILE A 5 -9.60 -1.38 -0.16
N LEU A 6 -10.42 -1.37 0.88
CA LEU A 6 -10.41 -0.36 1.92
C LEU A 6 -9.31 -0.67 2.93
N PHE A 7 -8.51 0.35 3.19
CA PHE A 7 -7.57 0.46 4.29
C PHE A 7 -8.19 1.39 5.33
N PRO A 8 -8.85 0.85 6.38
CA PRO A 8 -9.30 1.67 7.48
C PRO A 8 -8.14 2.40 8.14
N ALA A 9 -8.38 3.64 8.56
CA ALA A 9 -7.41 4.43 9.29
C ALA A 9 -7.03 3.80 10.64
N ASP A 10 -7.99 3.14 11.28
CA ASP A 10 -7.74 2.29 12.45
C ASP A 10 -7.10 0.97 12.00
N SER A 11 -5.87 0.72 12.46
CA SER A 11 -5.15 -0.52 12.17
C SER A 11 -5.78 -1.76 12.80
N GLY A 12 -6.65 -1.62 13.81
CA GLY A 12 -7.39 -2.72 14.42
C GLY A 12 -8.52 -3.26 13.56
N GLU A 13 -9.00 -2.47 12.59
CA GLU A 13 -10.04 -2.91 11.65
C GLU A 13 -9.43 -3.66 10.46
N PRO A 14 -10.03 -4.76 9.98
CA PRO A 14 -9.49 -5.53 8.86
C PRO A 14 -9.57 -4.76 7.54
N LEU A 15 -8.68 -5.09 6.60
CA LEU A 15 -8.84 -4.67 5.22
C LEU A 15 -10.08 -5.35 4.61
N THR A 16 -10.85 -4.62 3.82
CA THR A 16 -12.10 -5.14 3.23
C THR A 16 -12.20 -4.83 1.75
N VAL A 17 -12.80 -5.76 0.98
CA VAL A 17 -13.08 -5.58 -0.44
C VAL A 17 -14.46 -4.96 -0.60
N HIS A 18 -14.56 -3.92 -1.43
CA HIS A 18 -15.81 -3.26 -1.74
C HIS A 18 -15.94 -3.01 -3.24
N ASP A 19 -17.17 -3.14 -3.74
CA ASP A 19 -17.56 -2.74 -5.10
C ASP A 19 -18.01 -1.28 -5.10
N TYR A 20 -17.21 -0.45 -5.75
CA TYR A 20 -17.52 0.96 -5.94
C TYR A 20 -17.99 1.21 -7.36
N ARG A 21 -19.22 1.69 -7.48
CA ARG A 21 -19.88 1.87 -8.77
C ARG A 21 -19.47 3.16 -9.48
N SER A 22 -19.00 4.17 -8.73
CA SER A 22 -18.63 5.49 -9.27
C SER A 22 -17.69 6.28 -8.33
N LEU A 23 -17.06 7.35 -8.86
CA LEU A 23 -16.29 8.33 -8.08
C LEU A 23 -17.10 8.96 -6.93
N THR A 24 -18.42 9.12 -7.12
CA THR A 24 -19.32 9.63 -6.06
C THR A 24 -19.39 8.67 -4.87
N HIS A 25 -19.33 7.35 -5.10
CA HIS A 25 -19.26 6.39 -4.00
C HIS A 25 -17.93 6.47 -3.25
N TYR A 26 -16.81 6.73 -3.94
CA TYR A 26 -15.53 6.97 -3.27
C TYR A 26 -15.55 8.22 -2.41
N ARG A 27 -16.09 9.34 -2.93
CA ARG A 27 -16.26 10.58 -2.16
C ARG A 27 -17.16 10.38 -0.95
N SER A 28 -18.24 9.61 -1.09
CA SER A 28 -19.13 9.29 0.03
C SER A 28 -18.43 8.41 1.07
N ALA A 29 -17.63 7.43 0.65
CA ALA A 29 -16.90 6.54 1.55
C ALA A 29 -15.79 7.27 2.32
N LEU A 30 -15.07 8.17 1.65
CA LEU A 30 -13.97 8.96 2.23
C LEU A 30 -14.45 10.28 2.86
N GLY A 31 -15.73 10.58 2.68
CA GLY A 31 -16.47 11.68 3.28
C GLY A 31 -16.20 13.08 2.71
N GLY A 32 -15.62 13.23 1.51
CA GLY A 32 -15.26 14.52 0.92
C GLY A 32 -14.60 14.41 -0.45
N ASP A 33 -13.92 15.49 -0.88
CA ASP A 33 -13.11 15.47 -2.10
C ASP A 33 -11.95 14.47 -1.99
N ILE A 34 -11.59 13.89 -3.13
CA ILE A 34 -10.66 12.77 -3.20
C ILE A 34 -9.46 13.14 -4.05
N GLU A 35 -8.33 12.60 -3.65
CA GLU A 35 -7.08 12.64 -4.37
C GLU A 35 -6.72 11.22 -4.81
N ILE A 36 -6.17 11.10 -6.01
CA ILE A 36 -5.71 9.83 -6.56
C ILE A 36 -4.20 9.93 -6.73
N VAL A 37 -3.47 9.13 -5.97
CA VAL A 37 -2.00 9.06 -6.04
C VAL A 37 -1.55 7.69 -6.54
N PRO A 38 -0.47 7.60 -7.33
CA PRO A 38 0.07 6.31 -7.74
C PRO A 38 0.51 5.48 -6.53
N ALA A 39 0.04 4.23 -6.43
CA ALA A 39 0.48 3.29 -5.38
C ALA A 39 1.79 2.59 -5.75
N GLY A 40 2.39 2.94 -6.90
CA GLY A 40 3.62 2.36 -7.41
C GLY A 40 3.37 1.27 -8.44
N CYS A 41 4.04 0.13 -8.27
CA CYS A 41 4.11 -0.92 -9.29
C CYS A 41 2.72 -1.37 -9.79
N ARG A 42 2.64 -1.75 -11.07
CA ARG A 42 1.45 -2.35 -11.72
C ARG A 42 0.26 -1.41 -11.97
N ASN A 43 0.50 -0.11 -12.09
CA ASN A 43 -0.53 0.90 -12.36
C ASN A 43 -1.64 0.89 -11.29
N LEU A 44 -1.31 0.59 -10.05
CA LEU A 44 -2.27 0.70 -8.94
C LEU A 44 -2.32 2.16 -8.47
N SER A 45 -3.41 2.55 -7.82
CA SER A 45 -3.55 3.88 -7.25
C SER A 45 -4.18 3.81 -5.87
N PHE A 46 -3.75 4.71 -4.99
CA PHE A 46 -4.48 5.01 -3.77
C PHE A 46 -5.46 6.13 -4.06
N VAL A 47 -6.71 5.96 -3.63
CA VAL A 47 -7.69 7.03 -3.52
C VAL A 47 -7.80 7.35 -2.06
N SER A 48 -7.32 8.53 -1.68
CA SER A 48 -7.49 9.08 -0.35
C SER A 48 -8.40 10.29 -0.44
N ARG A 49 -8.85 10.78 0.71
CA ARG A 49 -9.41 12.12 0.75
C ARG A 49 -8.32 13.13 0.43
N GLU A 50 -8.65 14.17 -0.32
CA GLU A 50 -7.76 15.32 -0.50
C GLU A 50 -7.44 15.91 0.88
N ALA A 51 -6.16 16.20 1.12
CA ALA A 51 -5.68 16.57 2.45
C ALA A 51 -6.35 17.85 2.95
N ALA A 52 -7.17 17.73 4.00
CA ALA A 52 -7.42 18.82 4.94
C ALA A 52 -6.23 18.92 5.92
N ALA A 53 -6.14 20.00 6.70
CA ALA A 53 -5.02 20.24 7.60
C ALA A 53 -4.65 18.97 8.43
N PRO A 54 -3.34 18.68 8.66
CA PRO A 54 -2.87 17.44 9.30
C PRO A 54 -3.48 17.11 10.68
N ALA A 55 -4.12 18.09 11.33
CA ALA A 55 -4.71 17.96 12.66
C ALA A 55 -6.05 17.21 12.70
N GLU A 56 -6.68 16.91 11.56
CA GLU A 56 -8.06 16.42 11.55
C GLU A 56 -8.21 14.89 11.43
N ARG A 57 -7.14 14.15 11.10
CA ARG A 57 -7.24 12.72 10.77
C ARG A 57 -6.06 11.88 11.25
N PRO A 58 -6.30 10.64 11.69
CA PRO A 58 -5.23 9.70 11.98
C PRO A 58 -4.45 9.33 10.71
N ILE A 59 -3.16 9.04 10.88
CA ILE A 59 -2.31 8.51 9.82
C ILE A 59 -2.78 7.10 9.46
N ASN A 60 -2.94 6.82 8.16
CA ASN A 60 -3.15 5.46 7.68
C ASN A 60 -1.81 4.75 7.54
N VAL A 61 -1.34 4.15 8.63
CA VAL A 61 -0.02 3.51 8.69
C VAL A 61 0.10 2.41 7.63
N ARG A 62 -0.92 1.57 7.48
CA ARG A 62 -0.90 0.42 6.55
C ARG A 62 -0.80 0.85 5.09
N ALA A 63 -1.62 1.83 4.67
CA ALA A 63 -1.55 2.36 3.31
C ALA A 63 -0.23 3.11 3.07
N THR A 64 0.23 3.90 4.05
CA THR A 64 1.49 4.66 3.95
C THR A 64 2.70 3.75 3.83
N VAL A 65 2.78 2.68 4.63
CA VAL A 65 3.84 1.66 4.53
C VAL A 65 3.86 1.03 3.14
N LEU A 66 2.70 0.62 2.64
CA LEU A 66 2.60 0.03 1.31
C LEU A 66 3.03 1.01 0.21
N TRP A 67 2.64 2.29 0.35
CA TRP A 67 3.04 3.35 -0.57
C TRP A 67 4.55 3.60 -0.56
N TRP A 68 5.15 3.72 0.61
CA TRP A 68 6.59 3.95 0.79
C TRP A 68 7.46 2.78 0.33
N LEU A 69 6.94 1.55 0.41
CA LEU A 69 7.62 0.37 -0.12
C LEU A 69 7.71 0.43 -1.65
N HIS A 70 6.60 0.78 -2.31
CA HIS A 70 6.48 0.71 -3.77
C HIS A 70 6.80 2.01 -4.51
N VAL A 71 6.85 3.14 -3.80
CA VAL A 71 7.18 4.46 -4.36
C VAL A 71 8.29 5.10 -3.53
N PRO A 72 9.58 4.76 -3.80
CA PRO A 72 10.69 5.30 -3.01
C PRO A 72 10.78 6.83 -2.98
N GLY A 73 10.27 7.51 -4.02
CA GLY A 73 10.30 8.97 -4.15
C GLY A 73 9.47 9.74 -3.11
N VAL A 74 8.41 9.12 -2.55
CA VAL A 74 7.52 9.73 -1.55
C VAL A 74 7.82 9.27 -0.12
N ARG A 75 8.75 8.32 0.03
CA ARG A 75 9.15 7.74 1.32
C ARG A 75 9.68 8.83 2.26
N ASN A 76 9.20 8.81 3.51
CA ASN A 76 9.53 9.80 4.56
C ASN A 76 9.19 11.26 4.20
N ARG A 77 8.41 11.50 3.13
CA ARG A 77 8.03 12.84 2.67
C ARG A 77 6.52 13.06 2.71
N GLU A 78 5.77 12.06 2.26
CA GLU A 78 4.31 12.13 2.16
C GLU A 78 3.68 10.99 2.95
N ILE A 79 2.50 11.25 3.51
CA ILE A 79 1.78 10.34 4.40
C ILE A 79 0.31 10.35 3.98
N LEU A 80 -0.34 9.19 4.01
CA LEU A 80 -1.78 9.09 3.75
C LEU A 80 -2.55 9.16 5.08
N PHE A 81 -3.67 9.88 5.07
CA PHE A 81 -4.48 10.14 6.26
C PHE A 81 -5.91 9.63 6.09
N GLY A 82 -6.51 9.20 7.20
CA GLY A 82 -7.88 8.67 7.22
C GLY A 82 -8.01 7.36 6.46
N ASP A 83 -9.22 7.02 6.07
CA ASP A 83 -9.47 5.83 5.25
C ASP A 83 -8.89 6.02 3.84
N VAL A 84 -8.36 4.94 3.28
CA VAL A 84 -7.72 4.94 1.97
C VAL A 84 -8.23 3.76 1.17
N LEU A 85 -8.44 3.94 -0.12
CA LEU A 85 -8.82 2.87 -1.03
C LEU A 85 -7.63 2.53 -1.94
N LEU A 86 -7.31 1.25 -2.08
CA LEU A 86 -6.42 0.76 -3.12
C LEU A 86 -7.27 0.30 -4.30
N VAL A 87 -7.02 0.88 -5.47
CA VAL A 87 -7.75 0.62 -6.70
C VAL A 87 -6.81 0.14 -7.82
N GLY A 88 -7.41 -0.47 -8.85
CA GLY A 88 -6.72 -0.82 -10.07
C GLY A 88 -6.35 0.40 -10.93
N PRO A 89 -5.95 0.16 -12.19
CA PRO A 89 -5.52 1.22 -13.10
C PRO A 89 -6.56 2.31 -13.31
N VAL A 90 -6.12 3.55 -13.18
CA VAL A 90 -6.90 4.73 -13.52
C VAL A 90 -6.57 5.15 -14.95
N THR A 91 -7.59 5.24 -15.80
CA THR A 91 -7.45 5.66 -17.20
C THR A 91 -7.15 7.16 -17.30
N PRO A 92 -6.65 7.65 -18.45
CA PRO A 92 -6.46 9.09 -18.67
C PRO A 92 -7.75 9.92 -18.53
N THR A 93 -8.92 9.29 -18.69
CA THR A 93 -10.24 9.93 -18.51
C THR A 93 -10.73 9.91 -17.06
N GLY A 94 -9.92 9.40 -16.12
CA GLY A 94 -10.25 9.33 -14.69
C GLY A 94 -11.13 8.13 -14.30
N GLU A 95 -11.36 7.19 -15.22
CA GLU A 95 -12.10 5.96 -14.91
C GLU A 95 -11.20 4.99 -14.15
N VAL A 96 -11.66 4.53 -12.99
CA VAL A 96 -11.01 3.53 -12.15
C VAL A 96 -11.40 2.13 -12.61
N ARG A 97 -10.42 1.25 -12.82
CA ARG A 97 -10.63 -0.16 -13.16
C ARG A 97 -10.50 -1.06 -11.93
N ASP A 98 -10.95 -2.31 -12.08
CA ASP A 98 -10.87 -3.33 -11.06
C ASP A 98 -9.44 -3.54 -10.55
N LEU A 99 -9.33 -3.71 -9.23
CA LEU A 99 -8.11 -4.19 -8.61
C LEU A 99 -7.76 -5.59 -9.18
N PRO A 100 -6.51 -5.82 -9.60
CA PRO A 100 -6.10 -7.16 -10.04
C PRO A 100 -6.23 -8.18 -8.91
N GLY A 101 -6.86 -9.33 -9.16
CA GLY A 101 -7.10 -10.36 -8.13
C GLY A 101 -5.84 -10.87 -7.42
N ALA A 102 -4.69 -10.87 -8.10
CA ALA A 102 -3.40 -11.22 -7.48
C ALA A 102 -2.94 -10.23 -6.38
N VAL A 103 -3.43 -8.99 -6.41
CA VAL A 103 -3.17 -7.99 -5.37
C VAL A 103 -4.10 -8.23 -4.17
N GLU A 104 -5.36 -8.55 -4.45
CA GLU A 104 -6.34 -8.94 -3.43
C GLU A 104 -5.89 -10.18 -2.66
N GLU A 105 -5.54 -11.26 -3.37
CA GLU A 105 -5.04 -12.49 -2.77
C GLU A 105 -3.80 -12.23 -1.91
N ARG A 106 -2.85 -11.43 -2.40
CA ARG A 106 -1.64 -11.09 -1.65
C ARG A 106 -1.91 -10.29 -0.37
N LEU A 107 -2.89 -9.40 -0.38
CA LEU A 107 -3.15 -8.54 0.79
C LEU A 107 -4.11 -9.18 1.79
N LEU A 108 -5.00 -10.08 1.35
CA LEU A 108 -6.12 -10.57 2.16
C LEU A 108 -6.10 -12.08 2.41
N ALA A 109 -5.49 -12.88 1.53
CA ALA A 109 -5.44 -14.32 1.74
C ALA A 109 -4.40 -14.66 2.84
N PRO A 110 -4.69 -15.63 3.73
CA PRO A 110 -3.70 -16.14 4.65
C PRO A 110 -2.50 -16.69 3.89
N ALA A 111 -1.32 -16.13 4.13
CA ALA A 111 -0.07 -16.52 3.51
C ALA A 111 1.10 -16.12 4.40
N SER A 112 2.22 -16.82 4.25
CA SER A 112 3.48 -16.45 4.91
C SER A 112 4.35 -15.65 3.94
N TYR A 113 5.01 -14.63 4.44
CA TYR A 113 5.87 -13.72 3.70
C TYR A 113 7.24 -13.62 4.36
N VAL A 114 8.25 -13.41 3.52
CA VAL A 114 9.61 -13.07 3.96
C VAL A 114 10.08 -11.82 3.25
N VAL A 115 11.01 -11.12 3.90
CA VAL A 115 11.71 -10.00 3.28
C VAL A 115 12.99 -10.53 2.65
N GLN A 116 13.23 -10.13 1.42
CA GLN A 116 14.52 -10.30 0.78
C GLN A 116 15.24 -8.96 0.73
N THR A 117 16.51 -8.95 1.09
CA THR A 117 17.38 -7.78 1.12
C THR A 117 18.52 -7.95 0.12
N ARG A 118 19.08 -6.84 -0.32
CA ARG A 118 20.30 -6.81 -1.12
C ARG A 118 21.17 -5.63 -0.70
N GLU A 119 22.47 -5.87 -0.70
CA GLU A 119 23.48 -4.85 -0.44
C GLU A 119 23.97 -4.21 -1.74
N PRO A 120 24.48 -2.96 -1.71
CA PRO A 120 25.09 -2.32 -2.86
C PRO A 120 26.20 -3.17 -3.47
N GLY A 121 26.05 -3.48 -4.76
CA GLY A 121 27.04 -4.23 -5.54
C GLY A 121 26.92 -5.76 -5.40
N ASP A 122 26.09 -6.25 -4.50
CA ASP A 122 25.74 -7.67 -4.48
C ASP A 122 24.71 -8.00 -5.57
N ARG A 123 24.81 -9.20 -6.13
CA ARG A 123 23.88 -9.73 -7.12
C ARG A 123 22.87 -10.70 -6.50
N GLN A 124 23.13 -11.18 -5.30
CA GLN A 124 22.29 -12.16 -4.61
C GLN A 124 21.28 -11.47 -3.70
N TRP A 125 20.12 -12.12 -3.56
CA TRP A 125 19.10 -11.71 -2.59
C TRP A 125 19.26 -12.57 -1.35
N HIS A 126 19.34 -11.93 -0.18
CA HIS A 126 19.37 -12.59 1.11
C HIS A 126 17.97 -12.62 1.71
N VAL A 127 17.58 -13.73 2.32
CA VAL A 127 16.24 -13.93 2.89
C VAL A 127 16.30 -13.73 4.39
N THR A 128 15.35 -12.98 4.95
CA THR A 128 15.21 -12.86 6.41
C THR A 128 14.78 -14.19 7.03
N LEU A 129 15.21 -14.45 8.27
CA LEU A 129 14.87 -15.69 8.97
C LEU A 129 13.45 -15.71 9.53
N VAL A 130 12.80 -14.56 9.60
CA VAL A 130 11.45 -14.40 10.17
C VAL A 130 10.41 -14.51 9.06
N ASP A 131 9.47 -15.41 9.29
CA ASP A 131 8.23 -15.56 8.52
C ASP A 131 7.16 -14.62 9.10
N LEU A 132 6.44 -13.93 8.23
CA LEU A 132 5.45 -12.92 8.59
C LEU A 132 4.09 -13.30 7.99
N ASP A 133 3.03 -13.22 8.78
CA ASP A 133 1.70 -13.75 8.42
C ASP A 133 0.86 -12.80 7.55
N SER A 134 1.39 -11.60 7.28
CA SER A 134 0.73 -10.64 6.39
C SER A 134 1.73 -9.90 5.51
N TYR A 135 1.28 -9.52 4.32
CA TYR A 135 2.09 -8.72 3.41
C TYR A 135 2.42 -7.33 3.99
N ILE A 136 1.53 -6.77 4.81
CA ILE A 136 1.75 -5.46 5.45
C ILE A 136 2.83 -5.54 6.53
N ASP A 137 2.86 -6.61 7.33
CA ASP A 137 3.91 -6.80 8.33
C ASP A 137 5.27 -7.00 7.65
N ALA A 138 5.31 -7.77 6.56
CA ALA A 138 6.50 -7.91 5.72
C ALA A 138 6.93 -6.59 5.06
N ALA A 139 5.98 -5.77 4.60
CA ALA A 139 6.28 -4.44 4.07
C ALA A 139 6.84 -3.51 5.15
N THR A 140 6.29 -3.57 6.36
CA THR A 140 6.75 -2.80 7.52
C THR A 140 8.18 -3.18 7.87
N GLU A 141 8.47 -4.49 7.97
CA GLU A 141 9.81 -5.00 8.24
C GLU A 141 10.80 -4.61 7.14
N ALA A 142 10.39 -4.73 5.87
CA ALA A 142 11.21 -4.32 4.74
C ALA A 142 11.63 -2.83 4.81
N LEU A 143 10.71 -1.95 5.20
CA LEU A 143 11.03 -0.54 5.40
C LEU A 143 11.94 -0.29 6.61
N ARG A 144 11.81 -1.07 7.70
CA ARG A 144 12.73 -0.99 8.85
C ARG A 144 14.16 -1.36 8.48
N LEU A 145 14.36 -2.25 7.51
CA LEU A 145 15.69 -2.63 7.02
C LEU A 145 16.31 -1.56 6.09
N LEU A 146 15.49 -0.74 5.44
CA LEU A 146 15.90 0.37 4.55
C LEU A 146 16.06 1.72 5.28
N VAL A 147 16.67 1.71 6.46
CA VAL A 147 16.98 2.95 7.19
C VAL A 147 18.24 3.64 6.63
N PRO A 148 18.33 4.98 6.70
CA PRO A 148 19.54 5.69 6.33
C PRO A 148 20.77 5.17 7.08
N GLY A 149 21.85 4.87 6.35
CA GLY A 149 23.07 4.29 6.91
C GLY A 149 23.08 2.77 7.04
N SER A 150 21.99 2.09 6.64
CA SER A 150 21.98 0.63 6.45
C SER A 150 22.94 0.20 5.34
N VAL A 151 23.47 -1.02 5.46
CA VAL A 151 24.22 -1.68 4.37
C VAL A 151 23.29 -2.21 3.27
N ILE A 152 21.98 -2.19 3.49
CA ILE A 152 20.96 -2.64 2.54
C ILE A 152 20.49 -1.46 1.69
N ASP A 153 20.51 -1.59 0.36
CA ASP A 153 19.99 -0.58 -0.57
C ASP A 153 18.68 -0.98 -1.24
N ASP A 154 18.34 -2.27 -1.25
CA ASP A 154 17.14 -2.78 -1.90
C ASP A 154 16.47 -3.86 -1.05
N VAL A 155 15.13 -3.85 -1.08
CA VAL A 155 14.28 -4.84 -0.40
C VAL A 155 13.11 -5.23 -1.27
N ARG A 156 12.64 -6.45 -1.08
CA ARG A 156 11.37 -6.91 -1.64
C ARG A 156 10.68 -7.89 -0.72
N VAL A 157 9.36 -7.83 -0.70
CA VAL A 157 8.52 -8.82 -0.02
C VAL A 157 8.19 -9.94 -0.99
N VAL A 158 8.40 -11.18 -0.55
CA VAL A 158 8.05 -12.37 -1.33
C VAL A 158 7.18 -13.31 -0.49
N GLN A 159 6.21 -13.94 -1.14
CA GLN A 159 5.41 -14.98 -0.51
C GLN A 159 6.28 -16.23 -0.37
N ARG A 160 6.22 -16.87 0.80
CA ARG A 160 6.87 -18.13 1.07
C ARG A 160 5.99 -19.27 0.57
N SER A 161 6.57 -20.13 -0.27
CA SER A 161 5.93 -21.31 -0.86
C SER A 161 5.90 -22.48 0.10
#